data_AF-A0A972DUQ0-F1
#
_entry.id   AF-A0A972DUQ0-F1
#
_cell.length_a   1.000
_cell.length_b   1.000
_cell.length_c   1.000
_cell.angle_alpha   90.00
_cell.angle_beta   90.00
_cell.angle_gamma   90.00
#
_symmetry.space_group_name_H-M   'P 1'
#
loop_
_entity.id
_entity.type
_entity.pdbx_description
1 polymer ?
#
loop_
_entity_poly.entity_id
_entity_poly.type
_entity_poly.pdbx_seq_one_letter_code
_entity_poly.pdbx_strand_id
1 'polypeptide(L)'
;MRDSRMRLWVVLVVGIGLAVVATAQDGALTPAQIERIRSDFQMDAHARAMRNALTSTGIRDIAENREILAAHNKQFSHKIKTKGISNQKSSGRCWMFAGFNTIKPVVLNKLDLDDFEFSHIYLQFWDKMEKANAFLEYMIEYRDRDIQDRDVVFLLKDPAPDGGYWENFVDLVTKYGVLPREAMAETASSENTGMMNRALSRILRKDAVELREVYKETGSVRKMREAKPRMLAEVYRVLVLNLGEPPQEFAWRHKAKDKGDKDEKNEADEGEDEDEDGDKAQDEENGDEADEKPDDDYDVEQDWSELRIFTPRAFYGEFVGLDLSQYVNVADDPIRPKGGHYEVQLTKNLYDGQNAHYANVDLQTLKDLVVKVLLDNKPVYFAADVSPDQDSKAGIMARNLYDYESIYALEMGLNKTERLLFRDSTINHGMAFIGVDLADGKPVKWLVENSWGSDRGSGGLWTMYDDWFVDNVYNIIVHRDYVPDEVRRVLELPAEKLPVWDPMW
;
A
#
# COMPACT_ATOMS: atom_id res chain seq x y z
N MET A 1 29.12 -92.93 -52.77
CA MET A 1 30.42 -92.24 -52.65
C MET A 1 30.14 -90.77 -52.35
N ARG A 2 30.77 -90.23 -51.29
CA ARG A 2 31.35 -88.87 -51.14
C ARG A 2 31.01 -87.85 -52.25
N ASP A 3 30.76 -86.56 -52.06
CA ASP A 3 30.97 -85.59 -50.97
C ASP A 3 30.49 -84.21 -51.51
N SER A 4 30.31 -83.23 -50.63
CA SER A 4 30.55 -81.79 -50.83
C SER A 4 29.51 -80.83 -51.46
N ARG A 5 29.08 -79.90 -50.57
CA ARG A 5 29.14 -78.42 -50.65
C ARG A 5 27.96 -77.61 -51.22
N MET A 6 27.20 -77.04 -50.27
CA MET A 6 27.15 -75.61 -49.91
C MET A 6 26.85 -74.57 -51.00
N ARG A 7 25.75 -73.81 -50.83
CA ARG A 7 25.71 -72.33 -50.97
C ARG A 7 24.40 -71.77 -50.40
N LEU A 8 24.52 -71.15 -49.22
CA LEU A 8 23.49 -70.35 -48.55
C LEU A 8 23.50 -68.97 -49.21
N TRP A 9 22.36 -68.53 -49.76
CA TRP A 9 22.18 -67.16 -50.24
C TRP A 9 21.76 -66.27 -49.07
N VAL A 10 22.62 -65.34 -48.66
CA VAL A 10 22.27 -64.25 -47.76
C VAL A 10 21.66 -63.13 -48.60
N VAL A 11 20.36 -62.91 -48.47
CA VAL A 11 19.67 -61.73 -49.00
C VAL A 11 19.85 -60.60 -47.98
N LEU A 12 20.64 -59.59 -48.35
CA LEU A 12 20.83 -58.37 -47.57
C LEU A 12 19.62 -57.45 -47.79
N VAL A 13 18.67 -57.44 -46.85
CA VAL A 13 17.57 -56.46 -46.85
C VAL A 13 18.11 -55.16 -46.26
N VAL A 14 18.41 -54.20 -47.13
CA VAL A 14 18.67 -52.80 -46.72
C VAL A 14 17.33 -52.19 -46.33
N GLY A 15 17.02 -52.22 -45.03
CA GLY A 15 15.93 -51.45 -44.46
C GLY A 15 16.28 -49.97 -44.50
N ILE A 16 15.73 -49.22 -45.46
CA ILE A 16 15.72 -47.76 -45.41
C ILE A 16 14.77 -47.37 -44.28
N GLY A 17 15.33 -47.12 -43.10
CA GLY A 17 14.63 -46.43 -42.04
C GLY A 17 14.39 -44.98 -42.47
N LEU A 18 13.21 -44.70 -43.02
CA LEU A 18 12.68 -43.35 -43.10
C LEU A 18 12.44 -42.87 -41.66
N ALA A 19 13.49 -42.31 -41.06
CA ALA A 19 13.32 -41.44 -39.91
C ALA A 19 12.49 -40.25 -40.41
N VAL A 20 11.20 -40.25 -40.09
CA VAL A 20 10.37 -39.06 -40.15
C VAL A 20 11.01 -38.08 -39.16
N VAL A 21 11.93 -37.25 -39.64
CA VAL A 21 12.34 -36.06 -38.92
C VAL A 21 11.09 -35.22 -38.88
N ALA A 22 10.38 -35.23 -37.76
CA ALA A 22 9.29 -34.31 -37.51
C ALA A 22 9.87 -32.92 -37.72
N THR A 23 9.54 -32.29 -38.85
CA THR A 23 9.94 -30.92 -39.14
C THR A 23 9.31 -30.09 -38.05
N ALA A 24 10.15 -29.54 -37.17
CA ALA A 24 9.68 -28.67 -36.11
C ALA A 24 8.85 -27.55 -36.76
N GLN A 25 7.69 -27.24 -36.18
CA GLN A 25 6.84 -26.16 -36.65
C GLN A 25 7.62 -24.84 -36.62
N ASP A 26 7.34 -23.94 -37.56
CA ASP A 26 7.93 -22.61 -37.54
C ASP A 26 7.71 -21.93 -36.17
N GLY A 27 8.78 -21.35 -35.62
CA GLY A 27 8.84 -20.84 -34.25
C GLY A 27 9.27 -21.82 -33.15
N ALA A 28 9.37 -23.13 -33.42
CA ALA A 28 9.86 -24.10 -32.43
C ALA A 28 11.40 -24.07 -32.29
N LEU A 29 11.91 -24.31 -31.07
CA LEU A 29 13.35 -24.49 -30.84
C LEU A 29 13.83 -25.80 -31.46
N THR A 30 14.61 -25.70 -32.53
CA THR A 30 15.24 -26.85 -33.18
C THR A 30 16.55 -27.23 -32.50
N PRO A 31 16.99 -28.50 -32.62
CA PRO A 31 18.32 -28.91 -32.16
C PRO A 31 19.46 -28.05 -32.72
N ALA A 32 19.36 -27.62 -33.99
CA ALA A 32 20.35 -26.75 -34.63
C ALA A 32 20.38 -25.34 -34.01
N GLN A 33 19.22 -24.76 -33.66
CA GLN A 33 19.16 -23.49 -32.95
C GLN A 33 19.74 -23.60 -31.53
N ILE A 34 19.46 -24.69 -30.81
CA ILE A 34 20.02 -24.92 -29.48
C ILE A 34 21.54 -25.01 -29.54
N GLU A 35 22.10 -25.74 -30.52
CA GLU A 35 23.55 -25.84 -30.67
C GLU A 35 24.18 -24.49 -30.98
N ARG A 36 23.52 -23.67 -31.82
CA ARG A 36 23.96 -22.29 -32.07
C ARG A 36 23.93 -21.42 -30.82
N ILE A 37 22.85 -21.45 -30.03
CA ILE A 37 22.76 -20.69 -28.77
C ILE A 37 23.90 -21.08 -27.82
N ARG A 38 24.23 -22.38 -27.74
CA ARG A 38 25.35 -22.87 -26.93
C ARG A 38 26.70 -22.39 -27.44
N SER A 39 26.91 -22.34 -28.75
CA SER A 39 28.15 -21.84 -29.32
C SER A 39 28.31 -20.32 -29.15
N ASP A 40 27.20 -19.58 -29.14
CA ASP A 40 27.19 -18.12 -28.99
C ASP A 40 27.47 -17.70 -27.54
N PHE A 41 27.05 -18.51 -26.55
CA PHE A 41 27.34 -18.24 -25.14
C PHE A 41 28.78 -18.60 -24.75
N GLN A 42 29.57 -17.58 -24.41
CA GLN A 42 30.93 -17.77 -23.91
C GLN A 42 30.95 -17.70 -22.38
N MET A 43 31.45 -18.77 -21.76
CA MET A 43 31.71 -18.82 -20.32
C MET A 43 33.01 -18.06 -20.00
N ASP A 44 32.99 -16.74 -20.19
CA ASP A 44 34.14 -15.84 -19.98
C ASP A 44 34.46 -15.60 -18.49
N ALA A 45 35.37 -14.68 -18.19
CA ALA A 45 35.76 -14.40 -16.81
C ALA A 45 34.62 -13.80 -15.98
N HIS A 46 33.83 -12.88 -16.56
CA HIS A 46 32.70 -12.24 -15.89
C HIS A 46 31.58 -13.26 -15.66
N ALA A 47 31.15 -13.99 -16.68
CA ALA A 47 30.11 -15.01 -16.59
C ALA A 47 30.46 -16.11 -15.58
N ARG A 48 31.72 -16.56 -15.51
CA ARG A 48 32.16 -17.52 -14.48
C ARG A 48 32.07 -16.94 -13.07
N ALA A 49 32.54 -15.71 -12.88
CA ALA A 49 32.50 -15.04 -11.58
C ALA A 49 31.05 -14.81 -11.13
N MET A 50 30.21 -14.26 -12.00
CA MET A 50 28.79 -14.00 -11.72
C MET A 50 28.01 -15.29 -11.49
N ARG A 51 28.25 -16.36 -12.28
CA ARG A 51 27.65 -17.67 -12.01
C ARG A 51 28.02 -18.18 -10.62
N ASN A 52 29.30 -18.14 -10.26
CA ASN A 52 29.74 -18.61 -8.94
C ASN A 52 29.06 -17.79 -7.82
N ALA A 53 29.01 -16.47 -7.94
CA ALA A 53 28.35 -15.58 -6.96
C ALA A 53 26.83 -15.80 -6.87
N LEU A 54 26.13 -15.78 -8.00
CA LEU A 54 24.67 -15.94 -8.07
C LEU A 54 24.18 -17.31 -7.59
N THR A 55 25.02 -18.34 -7.73
CA THR A 55 24.69 -19.69 -7.21
C THR A 55 24.98 -19.86 -5.72
N SER A 56 25.70 -18.93 -5.10
CA SER A 56 26.04 -18.96 -3.66
C SER A 56 25.33 -17.89 -2.83
N THR A 57 24.81 -16.83 -3.44
CA THR A 57 24.28 -15.65 -2.75
C THR A 57 23.09 -15.06 -3.51
N GLY A 58 22.16 -14.41 -2.80
CA GLY A 58 21.00 -13.77 -3.41
C GLY A 58 21.40 -12.64 -4.34
N ILE A 59 20.75 -12.54 -5.50
CA ILE A 59 21.08 -11.53 -6.51
C ILE A 59 20.98 -10.09 -5.97
N ARG A 60 20.01 -9.80 -5.08
CA ARG A 60 19.86 -8.48 -4.46
C ARG A 60 21.09 -8.08 -3.65
N ASP A 61 21.68 -9.01 -2.90
CA ASP A 61 22.87 -8.73 -2.08
C ASP A 61 24.10 -8.44 -2.96
N ILE A 62 24.17 -9.05 -4.15
CA ILE A 62 25.25 -8.85 -5.12
C ILE A 62 25.04 -7.56 -5.93
N ALA A 63 23.79 -7.24 -6.26
CA ALA A 63 23.41 -6.10 -7.10
C ALA A 63 23.42 -4.76 -6.35
N GLU A 64 23.43 -4.77 -5.01
CA GLU A 64 23.31 -3.58 -4.18
C GLU A 64 24.36 -2.52 -4.54
N ASN A 65 23.89 -1.36 -5.01
CA ASN A 65 24.74 -0.26 -5.44
C ASN A 65 25.40 0.42 -4.24
N ARG A 66 26.69 0.15 -4.05
CA ARG A 66 27.47 0.66 -2.93
C ARG A 66 27.68 2.18 -2.96
N GLU A 67 27.65 2.81 -4.12
CA GLU A 67 27.79 4.27 -4.25
C GLU A 67 26.55 4.98 -3.72
N ILE A 68 25.36 4.49 -4.07
CA ILE A 68 24.08 5.03 -3.57
C ILE A 68 24.02 4.89 -2.04
N LEU A 69 24.41 3.73 -1.50
CA LEU A 69 24.44 3.52 -0.05
C LEU A 69 25.45 4.42 0.66
N ALA A 70 26.64 4.62 0.09
CA ALA A 70 27.67 5.47 0.66
C ALA A 70 27.26 6.96 0.65
N ALA A 71 26.54 7.40 -0.38
CA ALA A 71 26.00 8.76 -0.48
C ALA A 71 24.72 8.98 0.35
N HIS A 72 24.09 7.90 0.83
CA HIS A 72 22.80 7.98 1.50
C HIS A 72 22.87 8.73 2.84
N ASN A 73 21.92 9.66 3.04
CA ASN A 73 21.73 10.34 4.30
C ASN A 73 20.25 10.69 4.56
N LYS A 74 19.91 10.89 5.83
CA LYS A 74 18.52 11.11 6.32
C LYS A 74 18.21 12.58 6.64
N GLN A 75 19.01 13.50 6.11
CA GLN A 75 18.81 14.94 6.26
C GLN A 75 17.75 15.40 5.25
N PHE A 76 16.85 16.29 5.67
CA PHE A 76 15.85 16.90 4.81
C PHE A 76 15.68 18.35 5.21
N SER A 77 15.62 19.25 4.23
CA SER A 77 15.36 20.68 4.42
C SER A 77 14.02 21.00 5.08
N HIS A 78 13.01 20.14 4.89
CA HIS A 78 11.68 20.30 5.48
C HIS A 78 11.10 18.95 5.90
N LYS A 79 10.53 18.87 7.11
CA LYS A 79 9.87 17.68 7.66
C LYS A 79 8.63 18.07 8.43
N ILE A 80 7.54 17.37 8.17
CA ILE A 80 6.30 17.47 8.93
C ILE A 80 6.48 16.60 10.18
N LYS A 81 6.06 17.13 11.32
CA LYS A 81 6.06 16.37 12.57
C LYS A 81 4.90 15.36 12.52
N THR A 82 5.21 14.11 12.20
CA THR A 82 4.28 12.99 12.35
C THR A 82 4.77 12.03 13.43
N LYS A 83 3.83 11.36 14.09
CA LYS A 83 4.05 10.31 15.10
C LYS A 83 3.05 9.18 14.83
N GLY A 84 3.31 8.00 15.42
CA GLY A 84 2.45 6.82 15.27
C GLY A 84 2.61 6.14 13.90
N ILE A 85 3.68 5.34 13.75
CA ILE A 85 3.91 4.55 12.54
C ILE A 85 2.97 3.34 12.53
N SER A 86 2.08 3.34 11.54
CA SER A 86 1.08 2.31 11.34
C SER A 86 1.64 1.04 10.67
N ASN A 87 0.94 -0.09 10.83
CA ASN A 87 1.33 -1.36 10.21
C ASN A 87 0.11 -2.14 9.69
N GLN A 88 -0.02 -2.24 8.36
CA GLN A 88 -1.09 -2.99 7.71
C GLN A 88 -0.91 -4.51 7.77
N LYS A 89 0.29 -4.98 8.13
CA LYS A 89 0.66 -6.42 8.18
C LYS A 89 0.40 -7.12 6.84
N SER A 90 -0.11 -8.34 6.87
CA SER A 90 -0.40 -9.17 5.69
C SER A 90 -1.79 -8.87 5.13
N SER A 91 -2.03 -7.60 4.79
CA SER A 91 -3.26 -7.12 4.16
C SER A 91 -2.94 -6.08 3.08
N GLY A 92 -3.82 -5.94 2.09
CA GLY A 92 -3.68 -4.96 1.00
C GLY A 92 -4.31 -3.59 1.31
N ARG A 93 -4.23 -3.12 2.55
CA ARG A 93 -4.95 -1.92 3.04
C ARG A 93 -4.18 -0.60 2.87
N CYS A 94 -3.06 -0.60 2.14
CA CYS A 94 -2.15 0.55 2.03
C CYS A 94 -2.83 1.88 1.71
N TRP A 95 -3.77 1.89 0.75
CA TRP A 95 -4.56 3.06 0.37
C TRP A 95 -5.33 3.68 1.55
N MET A 96 -5.89 2.86 2.43
CA MET A 96 -6.64 3.29 3.61
C MET A 96 -5.70 3.83 4.68
N PHE A 97 -4.57 3.16 4.91
CA PHE A 97 -3.53 3.62 5.84
C PHE A 97 -2.93 4.96 5.39
N ALA A 98 -2.63 5.12 4.10
CA ALA A 98 -2.16 6.37 3.53
C ALA A 98 -3.23 7.48 3.61
N GLY A 99 -4.50 7.14 3.37
CA GLY A 99 -5.62 8.07 3.56
C GLY A 99 -5.72 8.58 5.00
N PHE A 100 -5.63 7.67 5.97
CA PHE A 100 -5.59 8.04 7.39
C PHE A 100 -4.34 8.83 7.76
N ASN A 101 -3.16 8.49 7.25
CA ASN A 101 -1.93 9.26 7.50
C ASN A 101 -2.03 10.69 6.95
N THR A 102 -2.88 10.93 5.94
CA THR A 102 -3.11 12.27 5.40
C THR A 102 -3.97 13.13 6.32
N ILE A 103 -4.96 12.54 7.02
CA ILE A 103 -5.90 13.29 7.88
C ILE A 103 -5.56 13.21 9.38
N LYS A 104 -4.75 12.23 9.80
CA LYS A 104 -4.28 12.02 11.19
C LYS A 104 -3.65 13.28 11.79
N PRO A 105 -2.81 14.04 11.07
CA PRO A 105 -2.24 15.28 11.62
C PRO A 105 -3.27 16.32 12.05
N VAL A 106 -4.48 16.32 11.47
CA VAL A 106 -5.55 17.24 11.89
C VAL A 106 -5.97 16.98 13.32
N VAL A 107 -6.18 15.71 13.68
CA VAL A 107 -6.57 15.31 15.05
C VAL A 107 -5.42 15.55 16.02
N LEU A 108 -4.20 15.13 15.66
CA LEU A 108 -3.00 15.32 16.47
C LEU A 108 -2.79 16.80 16.83
N ASN A 109 -2.93 17.71 15.86
CA ASN A 109 -2.73 19.13 16.07
C ASN A 109 -3.91 19.79 16.81
N LYS A 110 -5.14 19.39 16.50
CA LYS A 110 -6.35 19.97 17.11
C LYS A 110 -6.45 19.69 18.61
N LEU A 111 -6.05 18.49 19.03
CA LEU A 111 -6.14 18.04 20.42
C LEU A 111 -4.78 18.03 21.14
N ASP A 112 -3.73 18.50 20.48
CA ASP A 112 -2.34 18.41 20.93
C ASP A 112 -1.99 17.04 21.52
N LEU A 113 -2.15 15.97 20.73
CA LEU A 113 -1.89 14.60 21.17
C LEU A 113 -0.45 14.19 20.88
N ASP A 114 0.10 13.32 21.73
CA ASP A 114 1.40 12.69 21.48
C ASP A 114 1.35 11.59 20.43
N ASP A 115 0.26 10.83 20.39
CA ASP A 115 0.02 9.79 19.40
C ASP A 115 -1.48 9.66 19.14
N PHE A 116 -1.83 9.24 17.94
CA PHE A 116 -3.22 8.99 17.56
C PHE A 116 -3.25 8.10 16.32
N GLU A 117 -4.15 7.11 16.33
CA GLU A 117 -4.41 6.27 15.16
C GLU A 117 -5.91 6.08 14.99
N PHE A 118 -6.37 6.13 13.73
CA PHE A 118 -7.73 5.71 13.40
C PHE A 118 -7.83 4.19 13.37
N SER A 119 -9.03 3.65 13.60
CA SER A 119 -9.29 2.23 13.39
C SER A 119 -9.38 1.93 11.89
N HIS A 120 -8.34 1.26 11.38
CA HIS A 120 -8.28 0.77 10.00
C HIS A 120 -9.29 -0.37 9.79
N ILE A 121 -9.41 -1.28 10.76
CA ILE A 121 -10.38 -2.38 10.73
C ILE A 121 -11.84 -1.90 10.61
N TYR A 122 -12.20 -0.74 11.19
CA TYR A 122 -13.54 -0.17 11.07
C TYR A 122 -13.92 0.12 9.61
N LEU A 123 -13.06 0.83 8.87
CA LEU A 123 -13.31 1.08 7.45
C LEU A 123 -13.09 -0.17 6.60
N GLN A 124 -12.18 -1.07 6.98
CA GLN A 124 -12.02 -2.36 6.30
C GLN A 124 -13.32 -3.17 6.33
N PHE A 125 -14.05 -3.20 7.45
CA PHE A 125 -15.33 -3.88 7.54
C PHE A 125 -16.33 -3.32 6.51
N TRP A 126 -16.51 -2.00 6.51
CA TRP A 126 -17.46 -1.34 5.63
C TRP A 126 -17.06 -1.42 4.16
N ASP A 127 -15.77 -1.33 3.86
CA ASP A 127 -15.22 -1.53 2.52
C ASP A 127 -15.55 -2.93 1.99
N LYS A 128 -15.33 -3.98 2.80
CA LYS A 128 -15.67 -5.36 2.42
C LYS A 128 -17.17 -5.55 2.23
N MET A 129 -18.00 -4.95 3.10
CA MET A 129 -19.45 -4.98 2.95
C MET A 129 -19.91 -4.30 1.65
N GLU A 130 -19.38 -3.11 1.36
CA GLU A 130 -19.79 -2.34 0.18
C GLU A 130 -19.29 -2.97 -1.11
N LYS A 131 -18.04 -3.48 -1.14
CA LYS A 131 -17.53 -4.23 -2.30
C LYS A 131 -18.35 -5.48 -2.58
N ALA A 132 -18.75 -6.22 -1.54
CA ALA A 132 -19.66 -7.35 -1.70
C ALA A 132 -21.01 -6.93 -2.29
N ASN A 133 -21.57 -5.83 -1.80
CA ASN A 133 -22.80 -5.23 -2.29
C ASN A 133 -22.71 -4.77 -3.76
N ALA A 134 -21.62 -4.08 -4.12
CA ALA A 134 -21.34 -3.64 -5.48
C ALA A 134 -21.11 -4.83 -6.43
N PHE A 135 -20.35 -5.84 -6.01
CA PHE A 135 -20.16 -7.08 -6.77
C PHE A 135 -21.51 -7.74 -7.10
N LEU A 136 -22.40 -7.89 -6.12
CA LEU A 136 -23.72 -8.49 -6.36
C LEU A 136 -24.59 -7.64 -7.30
N GLU A 137 -24.53 -6.31 -7.21
CA GLU A 137 -25.21 -5.45 -8.21
C GLU A 137 -24.60 -5.60 -9.60
N TYR A 138 -23.27 -5.68 -9.75
CA TYR A 138 -22.68 -5.93 -11.07
C TYR A 138 -23.08 -7.31 -11.63
N MET A 139 -23.22 -8.34 -10.78
CA MET A 139 -23.74 -9.64 -11.24
C MET A 139 -25.21 -9.55 -11.69
N ILE A 140 -26.00 -8.65 -11.10
CA ILE A 140 -27.36 -8.34 -11.54
C ILE A 140 -27.35 -7.52 -12.84
N GLU A 141 -26.48 -6.53 -12.94
CA GLU A 141 -26.34 -5.66 -14.10
C GLU A 141 -25.89 -6.46 -15.32
N TYR A 142 -24.89 -7.33 -15.15
CA TYR A 142 -24.25 -8.14 -16.19
C TYR A 142 -24.82 -9.57 -16.28
N ARG A 143 -26.02 -9.78 -15.76
CA ARG A 143 -26.72 -11.08 -15.67
C ARG A 143 -26.79 -11.87 -16.99
N ASP A 144 -26.82 -11.18 -18.11
CA ASP A 144 -26.94 -11.73 -19.47
C ASP A 144 -25.64 -11.66 -20.28
N ARG A 145 -24.57 -11.05 -19.75
CA ARG A 145 -23.25 -11.07 -20.37
C ARG A 145 -22.63 -12.46 -20.32
N ASP A 146 -21.72 -12.75 -21.26
CA ASP A 146 -20.91 -13.97 -21.26
C ASP A 146 -20.06 -14.05 -19.99
N ILE A 147 -19.88 -15.25 -19.43
CA ILE A 147 -19.07 -15.43 -18.21
C ILE A 147 -17.57 -15.20 -18.46
N GLN A 148 -17.14 -15.23 -19.73
CA GLN A 148 -15.79 -14.90 -20.21
C GLN A 148 -15.67 -13.44 -20.68
N ASP A 149 -16.71 -12.62 -20.55
CA ASP A 149 -16.61 -11.18 -20.75
C ASP A 149 -15.55 -10.61 -19.80
N ARG A 150 -14.71 -9.69 -20.29
CA ARG A 150 -13.50 -9.28 -19.56
C ARG A 150 -13.81 -8.56 -18.24
N ASP A 151 -14.90 -7.79 -18.20
CA ASP A 151 -15.41 -7.15 -16.99
C ASP A 151 -15.91 -8.19 -15.98
N VAL A 152 -16.67 -9.18 -16.45
CA VAL A 152 -17.20 -10.26 -15.61
C VAL A 152 -16.06 -11.11 -15.05
N VAL A 153 -15.06 -11.45 -15.86
CA VAL A 153 -13.86 -12.17 -15.43
C VAL A 153 -13.08 -11.39 -14.38
N PHE A 154 -12.93 -10.08 -14.56
CA PHE A 154 -12.28 -9.22 -13.57
C PHE A 154 -13.01 -9.28 -12.22
N LEU A 155 -14.32 -9.03 -12.22
CA LEU A 155 -15.15 -9.05 -11.00
C LEU A 155 -15.13 -10.42 -10.29
N LEU A 156 -15.09 -11.52 -11.06
CA LEU A 156 -15.04 -12.87 -10.51
C LEU A 156 -13.64 -13.25 -9.98
N LYS A 157 -12.57 -12.63 -10.49
CA LYS A 157 -11.19 -12.92 -10.08
C LYS A 157 -10.96 -12.57 -8.60
N ASP A 158 -11.41 -11.40 -8.18
CA ASP A 158 -11.37 -10.98 -6.78
C ASP A 158 -12.62 -10.13 -6.46
N PRO A 159 -13.72 -10.74 -5.97
CA PRO A 159 -14.99 -10.06 -5.74
C PRO A 159 -14.96 -8.93 -4.70
N ALA A 160 -14.06 -9.02 -3.71
CA ALA A 160 -13.94 -8.06 -2.62
C ALA A 160 -12.47 -7.96 -2.17
N PRO A 161 -11.58 -7.37 -2.99
CA PRO A 161 -10.15 -7.24 -2.70
C PRO A 161 -9.90 -6.28 -1.53
N ASP A 162 -8.72 -6.36 -0.91
CA ASP A 162 -8.32 -5.37 0.11
C ASP A 162 -7.99 -4.00 -0.50
N GLY A 163 -7.38 -3.99 -1.69
CA GLY A 163 -6.94 -2.78 -2.38
C GLY A 163 -8.11 -1.86 -2.74
N GLY A 164 -7.81 -0.57 -2.88
CA GLY A 164 -8.79 0.47 -3.14
C GLY A 164 -8.09 1.80 -3.44
N TYR A 165 -8.91 2.83 -3.63
CA TYR A 165 -8.49 4.13 -4.15
C TYR A 165 -8.83 5.27 -3.20
N TRP A 166 -8.35 6.48 -3.51
CA TRP A 166 -8.70 7.66 -2.72
C TRP A 166 -10.21 7.88 -2.68
N GLU A 167 -10.89 7.73 -3.80
CA GLU A 167 -12.33 7.92 -3.94
C GLU A 167 -13.10 6.93 -3.06
N ASN A 168 -12.63 5.68 -2.98
CA ASN A 168 -13.17 4.69 -2.06
C ASN A 168 -13.03 5.12 -0.59
N PHE A 169 -11.94 5.80 -0.24
CA PHE A 169 -11.67 6.26 1.13
C PHE A 169 -12.60 7.42 1.47
N VAL A 170 -12.76 8.37 0.54
CA VAL A 170 -13.72 9.47 0.67
C VAL A 170 -15.14 8.96 0.84
N ASP A 171 -15.57 8.02 0.00
CA ASP A 171 -16.92 7.44 0.05
C ASP A 171 -17.20 6.77 1.42
N LEU A 172 -16.25 5.98 1.91
CA LEU A 172 -16.36 5.30 3.20
C LEU A 172 -16.39 6.27 4.37
N VAL A 173 -15.44 7.21 4.44
CA VAL A 173 -15.37 8.21 5.51
C VAL A 173 -16.63 9.08 5.51
N THR A 174 -17.11 9.48 4.33
CA THR A 174 -18.33 10.30 4.20
C THR A 174 -19.56 9.56 4.70
N LYS A 175 -19.70 8.27 4.34
CA LYS A 175 -20.88 7.46 4.68
C LYS A 175 -20.86 6.97 6.12
N TYR A 176 -19.73 6.48 6.60
CA TYR A 176 -19.60 5.78 7.88
C TYR A 176 -18.92 6.60 8.97
N GLY A 177 -18.14 7.63 8.62
CA GLY A 177 -17.30 8.35 9.59
C GLY A 177 -16.03 7.59 9.93
N VAL A 178 -15.41 7.94 11.05
CA VAL A 178 -14.16 7.34 11.52
C VAL A 178 -14.18 7.23 13.04
N LEU A 179 -13.31 6.39 13.60
CA LEU A 179 -13.16 6.25 15.05
C LEU A 179 -11.71 5.98 15.43
N PRO A 180 -11.30 6.27 16.68
CA PRO A 180 -9.97 5.93 17.19
C PRO A 180 -9.72 4.43 17.21
N ARG A 181 -8.47 4.01 17.00
CA ARG A 181 -8.06 2.59 17.03
C ARG A 181 -8.55 1.85 18.28
N GLU A 182 -8.56 2.52 19.42
CA GLU A 182 -9.00 1.97 20.71
C GLU A 182 -10.47 1.54 20.73
N ALA A 183 -11.34 2.17 19.92
CA ALA A 183 -12.76 1.87 19.87
C ALA A 183 -13.08 0.64 18.99
N MET A 184 -12.16 0.23 18.11
CA MET A 184 -12.24 -1.05 17.40
C MET A 184 -10.84 -1.52 17.02
N ALA A 185 -10.30 -2.43 17.84
CA ALA A 185 -8.94 -2.96 17.69
C ALA A 185 -8.82 -3.96 16.54
N GLU A 186 -7.62 -4.06 15.98
CA GLU A 186 -7.27 -5.05 14.95
C GLU A 186 -7.50 -6.49 15.45
N THR A 187 -7.81 -7.40 14.53
CA THR A 187 -7.94 -8.83 14.77
C THR A 187 -6.90 -9.62 13.98
N ALA A 188 -6.79 -10.92 14.27
CA ALA A 188 -5.94 -11.81 13.47
C ALA A 188 -6.29 -11.78 11.97
N SER A 189 -7.58 -11.64 11.62
CA SER A 189 -8.03 -11.61 10.23
C SER A 189 -7.85 -10.23 9.57
N SER A 190 -7.90 -9.13 10.32
CA SER A 190 -7.65 -7.80 9.75
C SER A 190 -6.16 -7.62 9.37
N GLU A 191 -5.26 -8.20 10.16
CA GLU A 191 -3.82 -8.21 9.91
C GLU A 191 -3.34 -9.33 8.98
N ASN A 192 -4.20 -10.32 8.68
CA ASN A 192 -3.91 -11.41 7.76
C ASN A 192 -5.19 -11.85 7.00
N THR A 193 -5.52 -11.10 5.96
CA THR A 193 -6.83 -11.16 5.28
C THR A 193 -7.00 -12.36 4.34
N GLY A 194 -5.93 -13.10 4.03
CA GLY A 194 -5.91 -14.09 2.96
C GLY A 194 -6.98 -15.18 3.09
N MET A 195 -7.22 -15.69 4.31
CA MET A 195 -8.24 -16.73 4.53
C MET A 195 -9.67 -16.16 4.57
N MET A 196 -9.87 -15.00 5.18
CA MET A 196 -11.17 -14.30 5.18
C MET A 196 -11.58 -13.97 3.74
N ASN A 197 -10.69 -13.37 2.95
CA ASN A 197 -10.95 -13.00 1.56
C ASN A 197 -11.26 -14.23 0.69
N ARG A 198 -10.59 -15.37 0.93
CA ARG A 198 -10.89 -16.63 0.24
C ARG A 198 -12.31 -17.12 0.54
N ALA A 199 -12.71 -17.11 1.82
CA ALA A 199 -14.06 -17.53 2.23
C ALA A 199 -15.14 -16.59 1.69
N LEU A 200 -14.94 -15.28 1.84
CA LEU A 200 -15.84 -14.25 1.32
C LEU A 200 -16.02 -14.36 -0.19
N SER A 201 -14.93 -14.47 -0.94
CA SER A 201 -14.97 -14.62 -2.39
C SER A 201 -15.66 -15.91 -2.83
N ARG A 202 -15.55 -17.00 -2.06
CA ARG A 202 -16.25 -18.26 -2.38
C ARG A 202 -17.77 -18.11 -2.25
N ILE A 203 -18.24 -17.41 -1.22
CA ILE A 203 -19.66 -17.15 -0.99
C ILE A 203 -20.19 -16.19 -2.07
N LEU A 204 -19.49 -15.09 -2.34
CA LEU A 204 -19.90 -14.15 -3.40
C LEU A 204 -20.01 -14.82 -4.78
N ARG A 205 -19.06 -15.70 -5.14
CA ARG A 205 -19.17 -16.47 -6.39
C ARG A 205 -20.33 -17.49 -6.37
N LYS A 206 -20.64 -18.09 -5.22
CA LYS A 206 -21.83 -18.96 -5.07
C LYS A 206 -23.09 -18.14 -5.32
N ASP A 207 -23.17 -16.96 -4.75
CA ASP A 207 -24.31 -16.05 -4.88
C ASP A 207 -24.44 -15.52 -6.31
N ALA A 208 -23.33 -15.22 -7.00
CA ALA A 208 -23.33 -14.87 -8.41
C ALA A 208 -23.93 -15.97 -9.31
N VAL A 209 -23.63 -17.24 -9.02
CA VAL A 209 -24.25 -18.38 -9.71
C VAL A 209 -25.76 -18.38 -9.48
N GLU A 210 -26.20 -18.29 -8.23
CA GLU A 210 -27.62 -18.26 -7.87
C GLU A 210 -28.36 -17.10 -8.55
N LEU A 211 -27.78 -15.89 -8.55
CA LEU A 211 -28.36 -14.73 -9.22
C LEU A 211 -28.60 -15.01 -10.71
N ARG A 212 -27.59 -15.55 -11.42
CA ARG A 212 -27.72 -15.87 -12.85
C ARG A 212 -28.73 -16.99 -13.10
N GLU A 213 -28.82 -17.98 -12.22
CA GLU A 213 -29.84 -19.03 -12.29
C GLU A 213 -31.25 -18.46 -12.11
N VAL A 214 -31.47 -17.61 -11.10
CA VAL A 214 -32.74 -16.91 -10.88
C VAL A 214 -33.14 -16.11 -12.13
N TYR A 215 -32.20 -15.41 -12.76
CA TYR A 215 -32.50 -14.68 -13.99
C TYR A 215 -32.81 -15.61 -15.16
N LYS A 216 -32.06 -16.70 -15.33
CA LYS A 216 -32.28 -17.68 -16.40
C LYS A 216 -33.66 -18.33 -16.30
N GLU A 217 -34.12 -18.64 -15.09
CA GLU A 217 -35.41 -19.27 -14.84
C GLU A 217 -36.59 -18.30 -14.95
N THR A 218 -36.39 -17.05 -14.54
CA THR A 218 -37.51 -16.13 -14.31
C THR A 218 -37.52 -14.88 -15.19
N GLY A 219 -36.41 -14.57 -15.85
CA GLY A 219 -36.20 -13.32 -16.58
C GLY A 219 -36.29 -12.05 -15.72
N SER A 220 -36.28 -12.18 -14.38
CA SER A 220 -36.67 -11.09 -13.48
C SER A 220 -35.53 -10.56 -12.62
N VAL A 221 -35.08 -9.34 -12.93
CA VAL A 221 -34.16 -8.56 -12.06
C VAL A 221 -34.75 -8.35 -10.67
N ARG A 222 -36.08 -8.19 -10.56
CA ARG A 222 -36.76 -8.04 -9.26
C ARG A 222 -36.51 -9.25 -8.36
N LYS A 223 -36.64 -10.47 -8.88
CA LYS A 223 -36.39 -11.70 -8.10
C LYS A 223 -34.93 -11.85 -7.70
N MET A 224 -33.98 -11.43 -8.55
CA MET A 224 -32.56 -11.37 -8.17
C MET A 224 -32.34 -10.43 -6.97
N ARG A 225 -32.97 -9.24 -7.00
CA ARG A 225 -32.91 -8.27 -5.90
C ARG A 225 -33.60 -8.75 -4.62
N GLU A 226 -34.63 -9.59 -4.73
CA GLU A 226 -35.27 -10.24 -3.57
C GLU A 226 -34.33 -11.23 -2.87
N ALA A 227 -33.39 -11.86 -3.58
CA ALA A 227 -32.40 -12.77 -2.99
C ALA A 227 -31.23 -12.05 -2.30
N LYS A 228 -30.86 -10.87 -2.79
CA LYS A 228 -29.66 -10.12 -2.36
C LYS A 228 -29.59 -9.83 -0.84
N PRO A 229 -30.67 -9.44 -0.12
CA PRO A 229 -30.58 -9.19 1.32
C PRO A 229 -30.09 -10.40 2.13
N ARG A 230 -30.49 -11.63 1.75
CA ARG A 230 -30.00 -12.85 2.38
C ARG A 230 -28.51 -13.04 2.12
N MET A 231 -28.05 -12.82 0.89
CA MET A 231 -26.64 -12.92 0.50
C MET A 231 -25.78 -11.93 1.29
N LEU A 232 -26.24 -10.68 1.44
CA LEU A 232 -25.56 -9.68 2.25
C LEU A 232 -25.54 -10.02 3.75
N ALA A 233 -26.59 -10.67 4.28
CA ALA A 233 -26.57 -11.15 5.65
C ALA A 233 -25.52 -12.27 5.87
N GLU A 234 -25.31 -13.14 4.88
CA GLU A 234 -24.23 -14.14 4.90
C GLU A 234 -22.85 -13.48 4.88
N VAL A 235 -22.67 -12.43 4.06
CA VAL A 235 -21.44 -11.61 4.03
C VAL A 235 -21.20 -10.94 5.38
N TYR A 236 -22.20 -10.26 5.93
CA TYR A 236 -22.12 -9.59 7.23
C TYR A 236 -21.69 -10.56 8.33
N ARG A 237 -22.28 -11.76 8.35
CA ARG A 237 -21.90 -12.83 9.29
C ARG A 237 -20.41 -13.18 9.16
N VAL A 238 -19.89 -13.36 7.94
CA VAL A 238 -18.46 -13.68 7.74
C VAL A 238 -17.58 -12.55 8.27
N LEU A 239 -17.94 -11.30 7.98
CA LEU A 239 -17.15 -10.14 8.41
C LEU A 239 -17.18 -9.97 9.93
N VAL A 240 -18.34 -10.06 10.58
CA VAL A 240 -18.43 -9.98 12.05
C VAL A 240 -17.60 -11.06 12.73
N LEU A 241 -17.63 -12.29 12.22
CA LEU A 241 -16.84 -13.40 12.78
C LEU A 241 -15.32 -13.23 12.61
N ASN A 242 -14.86 -12.39 11.69
CA ASN A 242 -13.44 -12.17 11.42
C ASN A 242 -12.92 -10.84 11.97
N LEU A 243 -13.72 -9.78 11.87
CA LEU A 243 -13.32 -8.40 12.12
C LEU A 243 -14.00 -7.81 13.37
N GLY A 244 -15.00 -8.48 13.92
CA GLY A 244 -15.88 -7.91 14.94
C GLY A 244 -17.01 -7.07 14.32
N GLU A 245 -18.01 -6.76 15.14
CA GLU A 245 -19.12 -5.90 14.75
C GLU A 245 -18.72 -4.42 14.91
N PRO A 246 -18.87 -3.58 13.86
CA PRO A 246 -18.52 -2.17 13.96
C PRO A 246 -19.37 -1.46 15.02
N PRO A 247 -18.77 -0.68 15.94
CA PRO A 247 -19.52 0.06 16.94
C PRO A 247 -20.38 1.15 16.29
N GLN A 248 -21.63 1.26 16.74
CA GLN A 248 -22.51 2.37 16.37
C GLN A 248 -22.24 3.61 17.21
N GLU A 249 -21.86 3.40 18.47
CA GLU A 249 -21.43 4.40 19.43
C GLU A 249 -20.23 3.85 20.21
N PHE A 250 -19.35 4.76 20.65
CA PHE A 250 -18.21 4.41 21.50
C PHE A 250 -17.92 5.56 22.47
N ALA A 251 -17.45 5.22 23.67
CA ALA A 251 -16.97 6.19 24.63
C ALA A 251 -15.49 6.47 24.38
N TRP A 252 -15.10 7.74 24.35
CA TRP A 252 -13.71 8.14 24.14
C TRP A 252 -13.34 9.34 25.00
N ARG A 253 -12.10 9.32 25.48
CA ARG A 253 -11.39 10.42 26.15
C ARG A 253 -9.93 10.35 25.74
N HIS A 254 -9.22 11.46 25.82
CA HIS A 254 -7.81 11.54 25.46
C HIS A 254 -7.03 12.34 26.51
N LYS A 255 -5.72 12.14 26.52
CA LYS A 255 -4.78 12.96 27.30
C LYS A 255 -4.03 13.88 26.34
N ALA A 256 -4.06 15.19 26.59
CA ALA A 256 -3.24 16.14 25.85
C ALA A 256 -1.75 15.92 26.18
N LYS A 257 -0.84 16.44 25.34
CA LYS A 257 0.58 16.42 25.66
C LYS A 257 0.84 17.05 27.02
N ASP A 258 1.69 16.41 27.79
CA ASP A 258 2.21 16.97 29.03
C ASP A 258 2.99 18.24 28.67
N LYS A 259 2.53 19.41 29.13
CA LYS A 259 3.30 20.64 29.05
C LYS A 259 4.37 20.55 30.13
N GLY A 260 5.37 19.69 29.93
CA GLY A 260 6.53 19.65 30.80
C GLY A 260 7.09 21.06 30.94
N ASP A 261 7.22 21.53 32.18
CA ASP A 261 7.82 22.82 32.53
C ASP A 261 9.05 23.06 31.66
N LYS A 262 8.91 24.01 30.73
CA LYS A 262 10.05 24.59 30.05
C LYS A 262 10.17 26.02 30.51
N ASP A 263 11.40 26.32 30.93
CA ASP A 263 12.01 27.63 31.06
C ASP A 263 12.01 28.23 32.48
N GLU A 264 12.67 27.56 33.43
CA GLU A 264 13.43 28.24 34.48
C GLU A 264 14.47 27.29 35.09
N LYS A 265 15.65 27.21 34.45
CA LYS A 265 16.99 26.96 35.06
C LYS A 265 18.00 26.63 33.96
N ASN A 266 18.44 27.70 33.30
CA ASN A 266 19.78 27.79 32.75
C ASN A 266 20.27 29.19 33.11
N GLU A 267 20.91 29.32 34.28
CA GLU A 267 21.94 30.32 34.61
C GLU A 267 22.43 30.12 36.06
N ALA A 268 23.73 30.38 36.28
CA ALA A 268 24.60 30.09 37.44
C ALA A 268 25.04 28.61 37.54
N ASP A 269 26.22 28.19 37.07
CA ASP A 269 27.58 28.73 37.15
C ASP A 269 28.14 28.85 38.58
N GLU A 270 29.15 28.00 38.82
CA GLU A 270 30.31 28.08 39.73
C GLU A 270 30.17 28.29 41.27
N GLY A 271 30.98 27.52 42.01
CA GLY A 271 31.34 27.71 43.44
C GLY A 271 31.26 26.40 44.24
N GLU A 272 32.32 25.58 44.28
CA GLU A 272 33.42 25.57 45.27
C GLU A 272 33.14 24.72 46.53
N ASP A 273 34.23 24.10 46.98
CA ASP A 273 34.40 23.09 48.02
C ASP A 273 33.98 23.54 49.43
N GLU A 274 33.68 22.59 50.32
CA GLU A 274 34.43 22.40 51.59
C GLU A 274 33.82 21.30 52.47
N ASP A 275 34.71 20.45 52.99
CA ASP A 275 34.51 19.46 54.04
C ASP A 275 34.31 20.14 55.41
N GLU A 276 33.47 19.60 56.30
CA GLU A 276 33.78 19.64 57.74
C GLU A 276 33.05 18.54 58.55
N ASP A 277 33.86 17.76 59.27
CA ASP A 277 33.51 16.79 60.30
C ASP A 277 32.92 17.46 61.56
N GLY A 278 31.98 16.77 62.23
CA GLY A 278 31.41 17.24 63.50
C GLY A 278 30.69 16.17 64.30
N ASP A 279 31.47 15.37 65.02
CA ASP A 279 31.09 14.38 66.03
C ASP A 279 30.40 15.03 67.26
N LYS A 280 29.30 14.43 67.78
CA LYS A 280 28.97 14.37 69.23
C LYS A 280 27.75 13.53 69.59
N ALA A 281 27.88 12.92 70.77
CA ALA A 281 27.14 11.81 71.33
C ALA A 281 25.83 12.17 72.08
N GLN A 282 24.96 11.14 72.16
CA GLN A 282 24.10 10.63 73.25
C GLN A 282 23.17 11.57 74.04
N ASP A 283 21.88 11.19 74.10
CA ASP A 283 21.06 10.96 75.31
C ASP A 283 19.66 10.45 74.84
N GLU A 284 19.30 9.19 75.12
CA GLU A 284 18.43 8.68 76.21
C GLU A 284 16.90 8.88 76.05
N GLU A 285 16.25 7.70 75.99
CA GLU A 285 14.92 7.31 76.50
C GLU A 285 13.58 7.75 75.83
N ASN A 286 12.84 6.68 75.47
CA ASN A 286 11.39 6.44 75.61
C ASN A 286 10.40 7.23 74.75
N GLY A 287 9.69 6.49 73.88
CA GLY A 287 8.40 6.93 73.36
C GLY A 287 7.95 6.13 72.14
N ASP A 288 7.07 5.17 72.39
CA ASP A 288 6.03 4.66 71.49
C ASP A 288 6.44 4.11 70.12
N GLU A 289 6.23 2.80 69.93
CA GLU A 289 5.96 2.19 68.62
C GLU A 289 4.71 2.85 68.02
N ALA A 290 4.89 4.01 67.38
CA ALA A 290 3.95 4.52 66.41
C ALA A 290 4.15 3.71 65.13
N ASP A 291 3.12 2.97 64.74
CA ASP A 291 2.95 2.48 63.38
C ASP A 291 3.11 3.66 62.40
N GLU A 292 4.33 3.92 61.92
CA GLU A 292 4.55 4.70 60.70
C GLU A 292 3.98 3.88 59.55
N LYS A 293 2.68 4.08 59.29
CA LYS A 293 2.13 3.75 57.98
C LYS A 293 2.97 4.53 56.96
N PRO A 294 3.49 3.87 55.92
CA PRO A 294 4.15 4.59 54.84
C PRO A 294 3.18 5.64 54.32
N ASP A 295 3.71 6.84 54.08
CA ASP A 295 2.96 7.95 53.48
C ASP A 295 2.64 7.55 52.04
N ASP A 296 1.56 6.78 51.86
CA ASP A 296 1.01 6.32 50.58
C ASP A 296 0.26 7.47 49.88
N ASP A 297 0.72 8.71 50.04
CA ASP A 297 0.15 9.89 49.38
C ASP A 297 0.68 9.97 47.94
N TYR A 298 0.07 9.17 47.07
CA TYR A 298 0.28 9.29 45.64
C TYR A 298 -0.60 10.43 45.12
N ASP A 299 0.00 11.61 44.91
CA ASP A 299 -0.66 12.69 44.19
C ASP A 299 -0.75 12.31 42.70
N VAL A 300 -1.94 11.85 42.30
CA VAL A 300 -2.21 11.36 40.95
C VAL A 300 -3.07 12.40 40.22
N GLU A 301 -2.43 13.46 39.72
CA GLU A 301 -3.07 14.36 38.76
C GLU A 301 -3.15 13.67 37.39
N GLN A 302 -4.36 13.33 36.94
CA GLN A 302 -4.58 12.82 35.59
C GLN A 302 -5.31 13.85 34.72
N ASP A 303 -4.58 14.45 33.78
CA ASP A 303 -5.14 15.37 32.79
C ASP A 303 -5.83 14.62 31.62
N TRP A 304 -7.00 14.03 31.91
CA TRP A 304 -7.86 13.43 30.88
C TRP A 304 -8.98 14.38 30.48
N SER A 305 -9.32 14.39 29.19
CA SER A 305 -10.57 14.97 28.72
C SER A 305 -11.77 14.27 29.37
N GLU A 306 -12.92 14.96 29.39
CA GLU A 306 -14.19 14.31 29.75
C GLU A 306 -14.46 13.09 28.85
N LEU A 307 -14.95 12.01 29.46
CA LEU A 307 -15.41 10.83 28.73
C LEU A 307 -16.72 11.16 28.02
N ARG A 308 -16.71 11.09 26.69
CA ARG A 308 -17.86 11.42 25.85
C ARG A 308 -18.20 10.26 24.94
N ILE A 309 -19.48 10.13 24.63
CA ILE A 309 -19.98 9.12 23.70
C ILE A 309 -20.10 9.74 22.31
N PHE A 310 -19.54 9.06 21.31
CA PHE A 310 -19.56 9.49 19.92
C PHE A 310 -20.14 8.40 19.04
N THR A 311 -20.87 8.80 18.00
CA THR A 311 -20.98 7.98 16.79
C THR A 311 -19.73 8.22 15.91
N PRO A 312 -19.34 7.29 15.03
CA PRO A 312 -18.20 7.50 14.14
C PRO A 312 -18.32 8.74 13.24
N ARG A 313 -19.55 9.11 12.83
CA ARG A 313 -19.80 10.34 12.08
C ARG A 313 -19.66 11.60 12.93
N ALA A 314 -20.14 11.57 14.18
CA ALA A 314 -19.96 12.69 15.11
C ALA A 314 -18.48 12.91 15.45
N PHE A 315 -17.74 11.83 15.68
CA PHE A 315 -16.29 11.89 15.90
C PHE A 315 -15.56 12.50 14.70
N TYR A 316 -15.88 12.06 13.48
CA TYR A 316 -15.33 12.66 12.25
C TYR A 316 -15.62 14.17 12.18
N GLY A 317 -16.89 14.57 12.35
CA GLY A 317 -17.29 15.96 12.25
C GLY A 317 -16.63 16.85 13.30
N GLU A 318 -16.44 16.34 14.52
CA GLU A 318 -15.84 17.09 15.60
C GLU A 318 -14.31 17.20 15.50
N PHE A 319 -13.60 16.11 15.25
CA PHE A 319 -12.14 16.09 15.36
C PHE A 319 -11.40 16.17 14.04
N VAL A 320 -12.02 15.78 12.92
CA VAL A 320 -11.42 15.85 11.58
C VAL A 320 -12.01 17.00 10.78
N GLY A 321 -13.33 16.98 10.55
CA GLY A 321 -14.09 18.09 9.95
C GLY A 321 -13.66 18.51 8.54
N LEU A 322 -12.85 17.70 7.84
CA LEU A 322 -12.42 18.00 6.47
C LEU A 322 -13.53 17.68 5.46
N ASP A 323 -13.64 18.48 4.41
CA ASP A 323 -14.39 18.09 3.22
C ASP A 323 -13.45 17.35 2.26
N LEU A 324 -13.47 16.01 2.36
CA LEU A 324 -12.61 15.16 1.53
C LEU A 324 -12.95 15.22 0.04
N SER A 325 -14.14 15.74 -0.34
CA SER A 325 -14.48 15.96 -1.75
C SER A 325 -13.69 17.10 -2.41
N GLN A 326 -13.06 17.96 -1.60
CA GLN A 326 -12.15 19.01 -2.10
C GLN A 326 -10.74 18.48 -2.39
N TYR A 327 -10.43 17.24 -2.03
CA TYR A 327 -9.15 16.60 -2.33
C TYR A 327 -9.25 15.87 -3.65
N VAL A 328 -8.37 16.26 -4.58
CA VAL A 328 -8.44 15.82 -5.97
C VAL A 328 -7.25 14.96 -6.34
N ASN A 329 -7.50 14.00 -7.22
CA ASN A 329 -6.52 13.07 -7.74
C ASN A 329 -5.86 13.63 -9.01
N VAL A 330 -4.55 13.82 -8.92
CA VAL A 330 -3.72 14.37 -10.00
C VAL A 330 -2.65 13.35 -10.32
N ALA A 331 -2.50 13.01 -11.60
CA ALA A 331 -1.64 11.91 -12.03
C ALA A 331 -0.67 12.32 -13.15
N ASP A 332 0.47 11.65 -13.20
CA ASP A 332 1.36 11.59 -14.35
C ASP A 332 1.15 10.25 -15.07
N ASP A 333 0.18 10.21 -15.99
CA ASP A 333 -0.01 9.12 -16.93
C ASP A 333 0.78 9.44 -18.23
N PRO A 334 1.89 8.74 -18.51
CA PRO A 334 2.70 8.98 -19.70
C PRO A 334 2.16 8.29 -20.96
N ILE A 335 1.15 7.42 -20.86
CA ILE A 335 0.53 6.75 -22.01
C ILE A 335 -0.63 7.55 -22.62
N ARG A 336 -1.01 8.69 -22.00
CA ARG A 336 -2.15 9.52 -22.42
C ARG A 336 -1.82 11.00 -22.57
N PRO A 337 -2.63 11.75 -23.35
CA PRO A 337 -2.53 13.20 -23.42
C PRO A 337 -2.64 13.87 -22.04
N LYS A 338 -1.80 14.89 -21.83
CA LYS A 338 -1.90 15.78 -20.65
C LYS A 338 -3.12 16.70 -20.81
N GLY A 339 -3.67 17.14 -19.69
CA GLY A 339 -4.91 17.94 -19.66
C GLY A 339 -6.19 17.13 -19.87
N GLY A 340 -6.11 15.79 -19.88
CA GLY A 340 -7.27 14.90 -19.93
C GLY A 340 -7.79 14.53 -18.54
N HIS A 341 -9.10 14.28 -18.45
CA HIS A 341 -9.77 13.71 -17.28
C HIS A 341 -10.14 12.27 -17.59
N TYR A 342 -9.69 11.33 -16.76
CA TYR A 342 -9.87 9.89 -16.99
C TYR A 342 -10.50 9.23 -15.77
N GLU A 343 -11.31 8.20 -16.00
CA GLU A 343 -11.93 7.40 -14.95
C GLU A 343 -11.77 5.92 -15.26
N VAL A 344 -11.22 5.15 -14.33
CA VAL A 344 -11.06 3.70 -14.48
C VAL A 344 -12.31 2.99 -13.98
N GLN A 345 -13.04 2.33 -14.87
CA GLN A 345 -14.31 1.67 -14.52
C GLN A 345 -14.10 0.48 -13.58
N LEU A 346 -15.16 0.12 -12.85
CA LEU A 346 -15.21 -1.03 -11.92
C LEU A 346 -14.26 -0.93 -10.72
N THR A 347 -13.84 0.28 -10.36
CA THR A 347 -12.94 0.57 -9.22
C THR A 347 -13.67 1.12 -7.99
N LYS A 348 -14.96 1.47 -8.11
CA LYS A 348 -15.77 1.89 -6.95
C LYS A 348 -16.02 0.73 -5.98
N ASN A 349 -15.95 1.03 -4.68
CA ASN A 349 -16.32 0.09 -3.61
C ASN A 349 -17.81 0.17 -3.27
N LEU A 350 -18.39 1.37 -3.19
CA LEU A 350 -19.83 1.57 -3.07
C LEU A 350 -20.48 1.51 -4.46
N TYR A 351 -21.62 0.83 -4.60
CA TYR A 351 -22.30 0.75 -5.90
C TYR A 351 -22.78 2.12 -6.40
N ASP A 352 -23.14 3.03 -5.50
CA ASP A 352 -23.50 4.42 -5.76
C ASP A 352 -22.33 5.40 -5.52
N GLY A 353 -21.12 4.89 -5.29
CA GLY A 353 -19.90 5.66 -5.08
C GLY A 353 -19.15 5.98 -6.39
N GLN A 354 -17.93 6.49 -6.22
CA GLN A 354 -17.09 6.96 -7.30
C GLN A 354 -16.03 5.94 -7.70
N ASN A 355 -15.83 5.82 -9.02
CA ASN A 355 -14.67 5.14 -9.57
C ASN A 355 -13.43 6.02 -9.37
N ALA A 356 -12.25 5.40 -9.37
CA ALA A 356 -10.98 6.11 -9.43
C ALA A 356 -10.93 6.98 -10.69
N HIS A 357 -10.65 8.27 -10.52
CA HIS A 357 -10.55 9.22 -11.62
C HIS A 357 -9.44 10.23 -11.36
N TYR A 358 -8.88 10.83 -12.40
CA TYR A 358 -7.74 11.72 -12.25
C TYR A 358 -7.63 12.74 -13.37
N ALA A 359 -7.04 13.89 -13.05
CA ALA A 359 -6.51 14.83 -14.03
C ALA A 359 -5.08 14.44 -14.41
N ASN A 360 -4.83 14.20 -15.70
CA ASN A 360 -3.48 13.89 -16.19
C ASN A 360 -2.68 15.19 -16.39
N VAL A 361 -1.57 15.32 -15.69
CA VAL A 361 -0.66 16.49 -15.75
C VAL A 361 0.76 16.03 -16.11
N ASP A 362 1.64 16.98 -16.38
CA ASP A 362 3.06 16.69 -16.50
C ASP A 362 3.70 16.41 -15.13
N LEU A 363 4.80 15.66 -15.16
CA LEU A 363 5.53 15.27 -13.96
C LEU A 363 6.03 16.47 -13.11
N GLN A 364 6.39 17.59 -13.74
CA GLN A 364 6.88 18.75 -13.00
C GLN A 364 5.74 19.38 -12.19
N THR A 365 4.55 19.52 -12.77
CA THR A 365 3.35 19.95 -12.05
C THR A 365 3.07 19.06 -10.84
N LEU A 366 3.23 17.74 -10.98
CA LEU A 366 3.05 16.79 -9.87
C LEU A 366 4.03 17.09 -8.72
N LYS A 367 5.33 17.25 -9.04
CA LYS A 367 6.38 17.56 -8.04
C LYS A 367 6.17 18.91 -7.39
N ASP A 368 5.83 19.94 -8.16
CA ASP A 368 5.62 21.30 -7.66
C ASP A 368 4.44 21.35 -6.67
N LEU A 369 3.37 20.60 -6.95
CA LEU A 369 2.25 20.44 -6.03
C LEU A 369 2.67 19.79 -4.71
N VAL A 370 3.43 18.69 -4.77
CA VAL A 370 3.92 18.01 -3.55
C VAL A 370 4.78 18.96 -2.72
N VAL A 371 5.75 19.65 -3.34
CA VAL A 371 6.59 20.64 -2.64
C VAL A 371 5.74 21.73 -2.00
N LYS A 372 4.78 22.30 -2.74
CA LYS A 372 3.91 23.37 -2.25
C LYS A 372 3.08 22.95 -1.03
N VAL A 373 2.51 21.74 -1.05
CA VAL A 373 1.71 21.22 0.08
C VAL A 373 2.59 20.89 1.28
N LEU A 374 3.76 20.27 1.05
CA LEU A 374 4.69 19.94 2.13
C LEU A 374 5.21 21.20 2.83
N LEU A 375 5.58 22.25 2.08
CA LEU A 375 6.03 23.53 2.66
C LEU A 375 4.94 24.25 3.47
N ASP A 376 3.66 23.88 3.29
CA ASP A 376 2.53 24.32 4.12
C ASP A 376 2.24 23.34 5.28
N ASN A 377 3.23 22.50 5.65
CA ASN A 377 3.19 21.53 6.74
C ASN A 377 2.05 20.50 6.63
N LYS A 378 1.64 20.13 5.42
CA LYS A 378 0.57 19.15 5.17
C LYS A 378 1.11 17.90 4.46
N PRO A 379 0.75 16.69 4.91
CA PRO A 379 1.15 15.47 4.23
C PRO A 379 0.47 15.36 2.87
N VAL A 380 1.07 14.59 1.95
CA VAL A 380 0.52 14.33 0.62
C VAL A 380 0.40 12.82 0.42
N TYR A 381 -0.82 12.31 0.25
CA TYR A 381 -1.03 10.95 -0.22
C TYR A 381 -0.45 10.82 -1.63
N PHE A 382 0.22 9.71 -1.92
CA PHE A 382 0.58 9.33 -3.28
C PHE A 382 0.49 7.82 -3.48
N ALA A 383 0.32 7.39 -4.74
CA ALA A 383 0.43 6.00 -5.12
C ALA A 383 1.54 5.78 -6.16
N ALA A 384 2.19 4.62 -6.03
CA ALA A 384 3.37 4.26 -6.80
C ALA A 384 3.38 2.76 -7.12
N ASP A 385 4.33 2.36 -7.96
CA ASP A 385 4.83 0.98 -8.00
C ASP A 385 6.05 0.87 -7.08
N VAL A 386 5.91 0.20 -5.94
CA VAL A 386 7.01 0.05 -4.97
C VAL A 386 7.91 -1.15 -5.23
N SER A 387 7.67 -1.92 -6.29
CA SER A 387 8.44 -3.14 -6.60
C SER A 387 9.90 -2.85 -7.02
N PRO A 388 10.17 -1.83 -7.87
CA PRO A 388 11.53 -1.55 -8.34
C PRO A 388 12.41 -0.86 -7.30
N ASP A 389 13.68 -1.25 -7.24
CA ASP A 389 14.78 -0.51 -6.60
C ASP A 389 14.47 0.11 -5.22
N GLN A 390 13.90 -0.73 -4.35
CA GLN A 390 13.48 -0.38 -3.00
C GLN A 390 14.13 -1.33 -1.99
N ASP A 391 14.80 -0.77 -1.00
CA ASP A 391 15.38 -1.50 0.13
C ASP A 391 14.55 -1.26 1.42
N SER A 392 13.95 -2.34 1.93
CA SER A 392 13.11 -2.30 3.12
C SER A 392 13.86 -2.35 4.45
N LYS A 393 15.18 -2.58 4.44
CA LYS A 393 16.04 -2.59 5.62
C LYS A 393 16.65 -1.20 5.85
N ALA A 394 17.19 -0.59 4.81
CA ALA A 394 17.75 0.76 4.85
C ALA A 394 16.68 1.85 4.75
N GLY A 395 15.53 1.54 4.12
CA GLY A 395 14.47 2.51 3.88
C GLY A 395 14.83 3.46 2.74
N ILE A 396 15.29 2.91 1.62
CA ILE A 396 15.78 3.67 0.46
C ILE A 396 14.96 3.29 -0.76
N MET A 397 14.57 4.28 -1.56
CA MET A 397 14.04 4.10 -2.91
C MET A 397 14.86 5.00 -3.83
N ALA A 398 15.62 4.43 -4.75
CA ALA A 398 16.52 5.17 -5.64
C ALA A 398 16.64 4.44 -6.98
N ARG A 399 16.68 5.13 -8.11
CA ARG A 399 16.91 4.46 -9.40
C ARG A 399 18.24 3.70 -9.36
N ASN A 400 18.27 2.47 -9.88
CA ASN A 400 19.47 1.63 -9.95
C ASN A 400 20.07 1.33 -8.55
N LEU A 401 19.22 1.28 -7.51
CA LEU A 401 19.64 0.78 -6.20
C LEU A 401 20.19 -0.65 -6.30
N TYR A 402 19.69 -1.43 -7.27
CA TYR A 402 20.24 -2.72 -7.64
C TYR A 402 20.71 -2.71 -9.11
N ASP A 403 22.02 -2.90 -9.33
CA ASP A 403 22.64 -2.91 -10.67
C ASP A 403 22.59 -4.31 -11.30
N TYR A 404 21.39 -4.70 -11.76
CA TYR A 404 21.19 -5.99 -12.43
C TYR A 404 21.82 -6.05 -13.83
N GLU A 405 21.92 -4.93 -14.54
CA GLU A 405 22.50 -4.87 -15.88
C GLU A 405 23.98 -5.24 -15.87
N SER A 406 24.75 -4.76 -14.89
CA SER A 406 26.16 -5.17 -14.73
C SER A 406 26.33 -6.63 -14.33
N ILE A 407 25.38 -7.20 -13.57
CA ILE A 407 25.41 -8.62 -13.20
C ILE A 407 25.19 -9.51 -14.43
N TYR A 408 24.20 -9.19 -15.25
CA TYR A 408 23.88 -10.00 -16.43
C TYR A 408 24.71 -9.63 -17.65
N ALA A 409 25.37 -8.46 -17.64
CA ALA A 409 25.97 -7.83 -18.81
C ALA A 409 24.96 -7.68 -19.97
N LEU A 410 23.74 -7.25 -19.63
CA LEU A 410 22.62 -7.09 -20.56
C LEU A 410 21.91 -5.76 -20.32
N GLU A 411 21.48 -5.12 -21.41
CA GLU A 411 20.57 -3.97 -21.36
C GLU A 411 19.15 -4.48 -21.04
N MET A 412 18.56 -3.93 -19.99
CA MET A 412 17.25 -4.33 -19.45
C MET A 412 16.31 -3.14 -19.26
N GLY A 413 16.79 -1.90 -19.45
CA GLY A 413 16.04 -0.67 -19.24
C GLY A 413 14.74 -0.59 -20.04
N LEU A 414 13.66 -0.23 -19.34
CA LEU A 414 12.38 0.16 -19.91
C LEU A 414 11.99 1.53 -19.36
N ASN A 415 11.59 2.46 -20.23
CA ASN A 415 11.07 3.74 -19.77
C ASN A 415 9.68 3.58 -19.13
N LYS A 416 9.20 4.59 -18.39
CA LYS A 416 7.92 4.54 -17.65
C LYS A 416 6.72 4.17 -18.55
N THR A 417 6.68 4.69 -19.78
CA THR A 417 5.62 4.40 -20.76
C THR A 417 5.67 2.93 -21.19
N GLU A 418 6.85 2.41 -21.52
CA GLU A 418 7.05 1.01 -21.89
C GLU A 418 6.66 0.07 -20.75
N ARG A 419 7.06 0.40 -19.51
CA ARG A 419 6.73 -0.42 -18.35
C ARG A 419 5.22 -0.55 -18.13
N LEU A 420 4.47 0.53 -18.29
CA LEU A 420 2.99 0.50 -18.21
C LEU A 420 2.36 -0.30 -19.36
N LEU A 421 2.77 -0.02 -20.61
CA LEU A 421 2.17 -0.66 -21.80
C LEU A 421 2.46 -2.16 -21.85
N PHE A 422 3.66 -2.57 -21.44
CA PHE A 422 4.15 -3.96 -21.50
C PHE A 422 4.02 -4.72 -20.18
N ARG A 423 3.26 -4.17 -19.21
CA ARG A 423 2.86 -4.84 -17.97
C ARG A 423 4.02 -5.19 -17.03
N ASP A 424 5.09 -4.41 -17.08
CA ASP A 424 6.20 -4.46 -16.14
C ASP A 424 5.93 -3.62 -14.88
N SER A 425 5.11 -2.57 -15.01
CA SER A 425 4.72 -1.71 -13.89
C SER A 425 3.21 -1.42 -13.88
N THR A 426 2.66 -1.24 -12.68
CA THR A 426 1.29 -0.80 -12.39
C THR A 426 1.26 -0.23 -10.96
N ILE A 427 0.32 0.67 -10.68
CA ILE A 427 0.13 1.19 -9.31
C ILE A 427 -0.19 0.01 -8.37
N ASN A 428 0.53 -0.11 -7.26
CA ASN A 428 0.34 -1.23 -6.33
C ASN A 428 0.37 -0.85 -4.85
N HIS A 429 0.78 0.38 -4.50
CA HIS A 429 0.90 0.79 -3.10
C HIS A 429 0.68 2.29 -2.90
N GLY A 430 -0.12 2.63 -1.90
CA GLY A 430 -0.36 4.01 -1.43
C GLY A 430 0.45 4.32 -0.17
N MET A 431 1.05 5.52 -0.11
CA MET A 431 1.87 6.01 1.01
C MET A 431 1.64 7.52 1.21
N ALA A 432 2.33 8.14 2.17
CA ALA A 432 2.27 9.59 2.40
C ALA A 432 3.67 10.23 2.34
N PHE A 433 3.80 11.33 1.60
CA PHE A 433 4.93 12.23 1.73
C PHE A 433 4.76 13.08 3.00
N ILE A 434 5.83 13.17 3.79
CA ILE A 434 5.88 13.92 5.05
C ILE A 434 7.11 14.85 5.13
N GLY A 435 7.85 15.02 4.04
CA GLY A 435 9.00 15.90 4.01
C GLY A 435 9.70 15.91 2.66
N VAL A 436 10.55 16.92 2.45
CA VAL A 436 11.30 17.12 1.21
C VAL A 436 12.66 17.73 1.51
N ASP A 437 13.66 17.29 0.77
CA ASP A 437 14.97 17.92 0.73
C ASP A 437 15.11 18.69 -0.58
N LEU A 438 15.39 19.99 -0.47
CA LEU A 438 15.52 20.90 -1.60
C LEU A 438 16.98 21.31 -1.79
N ALA A 439 17.48 21.18 -3.02
CA ALA A 439 18.72 21.80 -3.47
C ALA A 439 18.39 22.82 -4.56
N ASP A 440 18.80 24.09 -4.37
CA ASP A 440 18.49 25.20 -5.27
C ASP A 440 16.98 25.32 -5.61
N GLY A 441 16.13 25.08 -4.61
CA GLY A 441 14.68 25.12 -4.74
C GLY A 441 14.06 23.91 -5.46
N LYS A 442 14.85 22.88 -5.81
CA LYS A 442 14.38 21.67 -6.48
C LYS A 442 14.44 20.45 -5.56
N PRO A 443 13.45 19.55 -5.59
CA PRO A 443 13.49 18.34 -4.78
C PRO A 443 14.62 17.42 -5.25
N VAL A 444 15.43 16.96 -4.29
CA VAL A 444 16.44 15.92 -4.52
C VAL A 444 16.07 14.59 -3.87
N LYS A 445 15.26 14.63 -2.81
CA LYS A 445 14.64 13.46 -2.17
C LYS A 445 13.42 13.84 -1.33
N TRP A 446 12.60 12.84 -1.07
CA TRP A 446 11.30 12.91 -0.43
C TRP A 446 11.30 11.99 0.79
N LEU A 447 10.75 12.47 1.90
CA LEU A 447 10.55 11.67 3.10
C LEU A 447 9.17 11.04 3.06
N VAL A 448 9.11 9.71 3.16
CA VAL A 448 7.90 8.93 2.99
C VAL A 448 7.56 8.20 4.29
N GLU A 449 6.33 8.37 4.76
CA GLU A 449 5.73 7.55 5.80
C GLU A 449 5.03 6.35 5.16
N ASN A 450 5.48 5.15 5.50
CA ASN A 450 4.89 3.89 5.02
C ASN A 450 4.05 3.24 6.13
N SER A 451 3.29 2.21 5.77
CA SER A 451 2.35 1.49 6.64
C SER A 451 2.81 0.05 6.90
N TRP A 452 4.12 -0.20 7.02
CA TRP A 452 4.69 -1.53 7.28
C TRP A 452 5.30 -1.68 8.68
N GLY A 453 5.00 -0.74 9.59
CA GLY A 453 5.53 -0.70 10.95
C GLY A 453 6.94 -0.11 11.05
N SER A 454 7.34 0.17 12.30
CA SER A 454 8.62 0.81 12.62
C SER A 454 9.85 -0.07 12.39
N ASP A 455 9.67 -1.40 12.34
CA ASP A 455 10.78 -2.35 12.19
C ASP A 455 11.34 -2.40 10.75
N ARG A 456 10.65 -1.79 9.80
CA ARG A 456 11.09 -1.68 8.40
C ARG A 456 11.49 -0.25 8.06
N GLY A 457 12.40 -0.13 7.11
CA GLY A 457 13.00 1.12 6.71
C GLY A 457 13.75 1.78 7.87
N SER A 458 13.77 3.11 7.88
CA SER A 458 14.35 3.88 8.97
C SER A 458 13.28 4.25 10.01
N GLY A 459 12.82 3.27 10.78
CA GLY A 459 11.77 3.51 11.78
C GLY A 459 10.39 3.69 11.15
N GLY A 460 10.08 2.97 10.07
CA GLY A 460 8.84 3.13 9.29
C GLY A 460 8.90 4.17 8.18
N LEU A 461 10.06 4.84 8.03
CA LEU A 461 10.27 5.91 7.07
C LEU A 461 11.19 5.49 5.93
N TRP A 462 10.89 6.00 4.73
CA TRP A 462 11.71 5.83 3.54
C TRP A 462 12.24 7.17 3.04
N THR A 463 13.48 7.14 2.56
CA THR A 463 14.07 8.20 1.75
C THR A 463 13.92 7.81 0.29
N MET A 464 13.04 8.51 -0.42
CA MET A 464 12.84 8.34 -1.85
C MET A 464 13.63 9.41 -2.59
N TYR A 465 14.61 9.01 -3.41
CA TYR A 465 15.32 9.93 -4.28
C TYR A 465 14.42 10.39 -5.43
N ASP A 466 14.67 11.61 -5.91
CA ASP A 466 13.80 12.24 -6.92
C ASP A 466 13.78 11.48 -8.26
N ASP A 467 14.83 10.73 -8.59
CA ASP A 467 14.86 9.85 -9.76
C ASP A 467 13.88 8.68 -9.65
N TRP A 468 13.73 8.08 -8.47
CA TRP A 468 12.75 7.03 -8.20
C TRP A 468 11.33 7.59 -8.28
N PHE A 469 11.11 8.82 -7.81
CA PHE A 469 9.82 9.52 -7.98
C PHE A 469 9.44 9.59 -9.46
N VAL A 470 10.37 10.05 -10.31
CA VAL A 470 10.16 10.18 -11.76
C VAL A 470 9.66 8.86 -12.35
N ASP A 471 10.30 7.76 -11.95
CA ASP A 471 10.09 6.46 -12.55
C ASP A 471 8.82 5.76 -12.05
N ASN A 472 8.46 5.94 -10.78
CA ASN A 472 7.56 5.00 -10.12
C ASN A 472 6.35 5.64 -9.42
N VAL A 473 6.31 6.97 -9.24
CA VAL A 473 5.14 7.67 -8.71
C VAL A 473 4.18 8.01 -9.83
N TYR A 474 2.90 7.68 -9.65
CA TYR A 474 1.87 7.84 -10.68
C TYR A 474 0.84 8.89 -10.34
N ASN A 475 0.40 8.99 -9.08
CA ASN A 475 -0.57 9.99 -8.67
C ASN A 475 -0.34 10.51 -7.25
N ILE A 476 -0.93 11.67 -7.00
CA ILE A 476 -1.00 12.32 -5.69
C ILE A 476 -2.42 12.77 -5.42
N ILE A 477 -2.76 12.90 -4.14
CA ILE A 477 -3.99 13.56 -3.70
C ILE A 477 -3.64 14.85 -2.99
N VAL A 478 -4.21 15.95 -3.45
CA VAL A 478 -3.99 17.28 -2.89
C VAL A 478 -5.31 18.04 -2.78
N HIS A 479 -5.42 18.95 -1.82
CA HIS A 479 -6.56 19.84 -1.74
C HIS A 479 -6.61 20.74 -2.99
N ARG A 480 -7.80 20.96 -3.57
CA ARG A 480 -8.00 21.71 -4.81
C ARG A 480 -7.38 23.10 -4.80
N ASP A 481 -7.27 23.74 -3.63
CA ASP A 481 -6.71 25.09 -3.50
C ASP A 481 -5.22 25.17 -3.89
N TYR A 482 -4.50 24.04 -3.82
CA TYR A 482 -3.11 23.98 -4.30
C TYR A 482 -3.02 23.87 -5.81
N VAL A 483 -4.05 23.30 -6.44
CA VAL A 483 -4.08 22.89 -7.84
C VAL A 483 -4.31 24.10 -8.75
N PRO A 484 -3.49 24.29 -9.81
CA PRO A 484 -3.68 25.36 -10.79
C PRO A 484 -5.07 25.34 -11.43
N ASP A 485 -5.57 26.52 -11.80
CA ASP A 485 -6.90 26.69 -12.38
C ASP A 485 -7.11 25.83 -13.64
N GLU A 486 -6.09 25.66 -14.50
CA GLU A 486 -6.23 24.79 -15.66
C GLU A 486 -6.49 23.33 -15.30
N VAL A 487 -5.81 22.80 -14.27
CA VAL A 487 -5.99 21.41 -13.83
C VAL A 487 -7.33 21.24 -13.12
N ARG A 488 -7.78 22.24 -12.35
CA ARG A 488 -9.12 22.21 -11.74
C ARG A 488 -10.23 22.15 -12.80
N ARG A 489 -10.10 22.93 -13.89
CA ARG A 489 -11.06 22.89 -15.01
C ARG A 489 -11.11 21.53 -15.69
N VAL A 490 -9.99 20.79 -15.75
CA VAL A 490 -9.96 19.43 -16.32
C VAL A 490 -10.88 18.50 -15.52
N LEU A 491 -10.85 18.57 -14.19
CA LEU A 491 -11.68 17.73 -13.31
C LEU A 491 -13.19 18.05 -13.40
N GLU A 492 -13.56 19.21 -13.92
CA GLU A 492 -14.95 19.60 -14.16
C GLU A 492 -15.51 19.05 -15.49
N LEU A 493 -14.64 18.59 -16.39
CA LEU A 493 -15.05 17.98 -17.66
C LEU A 493 -15.49 16.53 -17.45
N PRO A 494 -16.36 15.97 -18.32
CA PRO A 494 -16.66 14.54 -18.30
C PRO A 494 -15.38 13.70 -18.46
N ALA A 495 -15.17 12.73 -17.57
CA ALA A 495 -14.03 11.83 -17.64
C ALA A 495 -14.17 10.82 -18.79
N GLU A 496 -13.09 10.61 -19.53
CA GLU A 496 -12.96 9.50 -20.47
C GLU A 496 -12.92 8.18 -19.69
N LYS A 497 -13.80 7.24 -20.04
CA LYS A 497 -13.93 5.96 -19.35
C LYS A 497 -12.87 4.98 -19.83
N LEU A 498 -12.03 4.54 -18.91
CA LEU A 498 -10.99 3.55 -19.11
C LEU A 498 -11.46 2.19 -18.57
N PRO A 499 -11.11 1.09 -19.24
CA PRO A 499 -11.45 -0.23 -18.75
C PRO A 499 -10.59 -0.61 -17.53
N VAL A 500 -11.05 -1.57 -16.73
CA VAL A 500 -10.36 -1.98 -15.49
C VAL A 500 -9.04 -2.74 -15.68
N TRP A 501 -8.67 -3.05 -16.93
CA TRP A 501 -7.36 -3.60 -17.28
C TRP A 501 -6.38 -2.55 -17.82
N ASP A 502 -6.75 -1.28 -17.69
CA ASP A 502 -5.83 -0.19 -17.90
C ASP A 502 -4.69 -0.21 -16.87
N PRO A 503 -3.43 0.09 -17.20
CA PRO A 503 -2.33 0.02 -16.21
C PRO A 503 -2.36 1.16 -15.18
N MET A 504 -3.23 2.17 -15.33
CA MET A 504 -3.46 3.23 -14.34
C MET A 504 -4.55 2.88 -13.31
N TRP A 505 -4.95 1.59 -13.24
CA TRP A 505 -5.86 1.07 -12.23
C TRP A 505 -5.16 0.77 -10.91
#